data_AF-A0A443QWQ4-F1
#
_entry.id   AF-A0A443QWQ4-F1
#
_cell.length_a   1.000
_cell.length_b   1.000
_cell.length_c   1.000
_cell.angle_alpha   90.00
_cell.angle_beta   90.00
_cell.angle_gamma   90.00
#
_symmetry.space_group_name_H-M   'P 1'
#
loop_
_entity.id
_entity.type
_entity.pdbx_description
1 polymer ?
#
loop_
_entity_poly.entity_id
_entity_poly.type
_entity_poly.pdbx_seq_one_letter_code
_entity_poly.pdbx_strand_id
1 'polypeptide(L)' 'MPLMPSLQTLQRELADCIIRCAPLDDIRILLACGAKVNEPVTQGLRPLHYAVYQQYYECVNFLFVRGADIGKL' A
#
# COMPACT_ATOMS: atom_id res chain seq x y z
N MET A 1 15.32 -21.98 -3.88
CA MET A 1 15.47 -20.69 -3.17
C MET A 1 14.20 -19.89 -3.43
N PRO A 2 13.40 -19.51 -2.42
CA PRO A 2 12.30 -18.61 -2.69
C PRO A 2 12.93 -17.25 -3.04
N LEU A 3 12.67 -16.74 -4.25
CA LEU A 3 13.03 -15.37 -4.58
C LEU A 3 12.22 -14.48 -3.64
N MET A 4 12.89 -13.79 -2.71
CA MET A 4 12.24 -12.70 -2.00
C MET A 4 11.76 -11.70 -3.06
N PRO A 5 10.47 -11.35 -3.08
CA PRO A 5 9.98 -10.35 -4.01
C PRO A 5 10.77 -9.05 -3.78
N SER A 6 11.23 -8.44 -4.86
CA SER A 6 11.93 -7.16 -4.77
C SER A 6 10.99 -6.12 -4.13
N LEU A 7 11.53 -5.10 -3.47
CA LEU A 7 10.72 -4.05 -2.84
C LEU A 7 9.76 -3.37 -3.84
N GLN A 8 10.15 -3.28 -5.12
CA GLN A 8 9.25 -2.82 -6.19
C GLN A 8 8.08 -3.77 -6.44
N THR A 9 8.32 -5.08 -6.35
CA THR A 9 7.27 -6.10 -6.49
C THR A 9 6.26 -6.00 -5.36
N LEU A 10 6.72 -5.88 -4.10
CA LEU A 10 5.84 -5.73 -2.93
C LEU A 10 4.98 -4.46 -3.00
N GLN A 11 5.53 -3.37 -3.54
CA GLN A 11 4.83 -2.09 -3.62
C GLN A 11 3.73 -2.15 -4.67
N ARG A 12 4.00 -2.83 -5.79
CA ARG A 12 2.99 -3.08 -6.82
C ARG A 12 1.84 -3.93 -6.28
N GLU A 13 2.16 -5.03 -5.61
CA GLU A 13 1.15 -5.90 -4.98
C GLU A 13 0.34 -5.13 -3.91
N LEU A 14 0.98 -4.24 -3.16
CA LEU A 14 0.29 -3.36 -2.20
C LEU A 14 -0.74 -2.46 -2.89
N ALA A 15 -0.37 -1.80 -3.99
CA ALA A 15 -1.33 -1.01 -4.77
C ALA A 15 -2.44 -1.87 -5.36
N ASP A 16 -2.11 -3.04 -5.92
CA ASP A 16 -3.10 -3.95 -6.51
C ASP A 16 -4.11 -4.47 -5.47
N CYS A 17 -3.66 -4.72 -4.23
CA CYS A 17 -4.57 -5.05 -3.13
C CYS A 17 -5.49 -3.88 -2.79
N ILE A 18 -4.96 -2.66 -2.71
CA ILE A 18 -5.76 -1.46 -2.41
C ILE A 18 -6.76 -1.16 -3.54
N ILE A 19 -6.33 -1.27 -4.80
CA ILE A 19 -7.16 -1.06 -5.99
C ILE A 19 -8.36 -2.02 -6.02
N ARG A 20 -8.15 -3.27 -5.59
CA ARG A 20 -9.20 -4.29 -5.52
C ARG A 20 -10.01 -4.26 -4.23
N CYS A 21 -9.77 -3.30 -3.34
CA CYS A 21 -10.36 -3.25 -1.99
C CYS A 21 -10.19 -4.57 -1.22
N ALA A 22 -9.00 -5.17 -1.33
CA ALA A 22 -8.64 -6.39 -0.61
C ALA A 22 -8.69 -6.17 0.92
N PRO A 23 -8.96 -7.21 1.72
CA PRO A 23 -9.04 -7.08 3.17
C PRO A 23 -7.74 -6.53 3.78
N LEU A 24 -7.88 -5.77 4.88
CA LEU A 24 -6.75 -5.13 5.57
C LEU A 24 -5.66 -6.11 6.02
N ASP A 25 -6.00 -7.38 6.25
CA ASP A 25 -5.03 -8.42 6.59
C ASP A 25 -3.99 -8.63 5.48
N ASP A 26 -4.39 -8.58 4.20
CA ASP A 26 -3.47 -8.73 3.06
C ASP A 26 -2.51 -7.55 2.99
N ILE A 27 -3.03 -6.33 3.20
CA ILE A 27 -2.26 -5.09 3.29
C ILE A 27 -1.28 -5.18 4.46
N ARG A 28 -1.72 -5.68 5.63
CA ARG A 28 -0.87 -5.88 6.81
C ARG A 28 0.26 -6.87 6.53
N ILE A 29 -0.03 -7.98 5.84
CA ILE A 29 0.98 -8.98 5.46
C ILE A 29 2.02 -8.36 4.54
N LEU A 30 1.60 -7.60 3.52
CA LEU A 30 2.52 -6.94 2.59
C LEU A 30 3.44 -5.94 3.30
N LEU A 31 2.89 -5.12 4.22
CA LEU A 31 3.70 -4.23 5.05
C LEU A 31 4.69 -4.99 5.95
N ALA A 32 4.28 -6.13 6.50
CA ALA A 32 5.16 -7.00 7.30
C ALA A 32 6.27 -7.65 6.46
N CYS A 33 5.99 -7.96 5.19
CA CYS A 33 6.96 -8.46 4.22
C CYS A 33 7.95 -7.38 3.73
N GLY A 34 7.78 -6.12 4.14
CA GLY A 34 8.70 -5.03 3.83
C GLY A 34 8.13 -3.97 2.89
N ALA A 35 6.86 -4.08 2.47
CA ALA A 35 6.21 -2.99 1.77
C ALA A 35 6.17 -1.72 2.64
N LYS A 36 6.28 -0.57 2.00
CA LYS A 36 6.44 0.72 2.67
C LYS A 36 5.22 1.59 2.38
N VAL A 37 4.68 2.17 3.44
CA VAL A 37 3.46 2.98 3.41
C VAL A 37 3.62 4.26 2.58
N ASN A 38 4.83 4.83 2.54
CA ASN A 38 5.12 6.11 1.88
C ASN A 38 5.92 5.99 0.58
N GLU A 39 6.38 4.79 0.22
CA GLU A 39 7.12 4.61 -1.04
C GLU A 39 6.17 4.66 -2.23
N PRO A 40 6.57 5.32 -3.33
CA PRO A 40 5.78 5.32 -4.54
C PRO A 40 5.73 3.92 -5.16
N VAL A 41 4.63 3.62 -5.83
CA VAL A 41 4.39 2.37 -6.52
C VAL A 41 4.61 2.53 -8.02
N THR A 42 3.65 3.11 -8.74
CA THR A 42 3.78 3.43 -10.17
C THR A 42 3.42 4.89 -10.39
N GLN A 43 4.06 5.53 -11.38
CA GLN A 43 3.83 6.95 -11.72
C GLN A 43 4.06 7.94 -10.55
N GLY A 44 4.88 7.55 -9.55
CA GLY A 44 5.10 8.34 -8.34
C GLY A 44 3.94 8.32 -7.34
N LEU A 45 2.86 7.56 -7.62
CA LEU A 45 1.71 7.46 -6.73
C LEU A 45 2.00 6.58 -5.52
N ARG A 46 1.51 7.00 -4.36
CA ARG A 46 1.68 6.31 -3.08
C ARG A 46 0.48 5.41 -2.79
N PRO A 47 0.62 4.40 -1.91
CA PRO A 47 -0.49 3.56 -1.45
C PRO A 47 -1.74 4.36 -1.04
N LEU A 48 -1.53 5.51 -0.38
CA LEU A 48 -2.62 6.38 0.06
C LEU A 48 -3.42 6.99 -1.10
N HIS A 49 -2.80 7.31 -2.24
CA HIS A 49 -3.51 7.85 -3.41
C HIS A 49 -4.50 6.84 -3.97
N TYR A 50 -4.09 5.56 -4.06
CA TYR A 50 -4.97 4.49 -4.51
C TYR A 50 -6.11 4.27 -3.53
N ALA A 51 -5.84 4.29 -2.22
CA ALA A 51 -6.86 4.08 -1.20
C ALA A 51 -7.93 5.19 -1.21
N VAL A 52 -7.51 6.45 -1.38
CA VAL A 52 -8.42 7.59 -1.50
C VAL A 52 -9.21 7.53 -2.81
N TYR A 53 -8.56 7.23 -3.94
CA TYR A 53 -9.23 7.10 -5.23
C TYR A 53 -10.33 6.02 -5.21
N GLN A 54 -10.06 4.88 -4.57
CA GLN A 54 -11.04 3.79 -4.41
C GLN A 54 -12.09 4.04 -3.31
N GLN A 55 -12.03 5.16 -2.61
CA GLN A 55 -12.88 5.44 -1.44
C GLN A 55 -12.79 4.33 -0.37
N TYR A 56 -11.63 3.68 -0.25
CA TYR A 56 -11.42 2.59 0.69
C TYR A 56 -11.07 3.14 2.08
N TYR A 57 -12.05 3.75 2.76
CA TYR A 57 -11.88 4.52 3.99
C TYR A 57 -11.14 3.78 5.12
N GLU A 58 -11.43 2.49 5.29
CA GLU A 58 -10.78 1.66 6.30
C GLU A 58 -9.29 1.49 6.02
N CYS A 59 -8.91 1.32 4.74
CA CYS A 59 -7.52 1.28 4.31
C CYS A 59 -6.85 2.64 4.44
N VAL A 60 -7.54 3.74 4.12
CA VAL A 60 -7.03 5.10 4.33
C VAL A 60 -6.68 5.30 5.80
N ASN A 61 -7.60 4.97 6.71
CA ASN A 61 -7.36 5.08 8.15
C ASN A 61 -6.24 4.14 8.61
N PHE A 62 -6.19 2.92 8.09
CA PHE A 62 -5.13 1.96 8.42
C PHE A 62 -3.75 2.47 7.99
N LEU A 63 -3.60 2.94 6.75
CA LEU A 63 -2.35 3.51 6.25
C LEU A 63 -1.97 4.77 7.05
N PHE A 64 -2.95 5.60 7.42
CA PHE A 64 -2.73 6.78 8.26
C PHE A 64 -2.16 6.42 9.64
N VAL A 65 -2.78 5.45 10.34
CA VAL A 65 -2.27 4.93 11.62
C VAL A 65 -0.87 4.34 11.48
N ARG A 66 -0.52 3.82 10.29
CA ARG A 66 0.82 3.30 9.97
C ARG A 66 1.83 4.40 9.58
N GLY A 67 1.46 5.67 9.65
CA GLY A 67 2.34 6.81 9.36
C GLY A 67 2.36 7.23 7.89
N ALA A 68 1.26 7.02 7.15
CA ALA A 68 1.14 7.54 5.80
C ALA A 68 1.14 9.07 5.79
N ASP A 69 2.00 9.68 4.97
CA ASP A 69 2.04 11.13 4.80
C ASP A 69 0.83 11.62 4.00
N ILE A 70 0.00 12.46 4.60
CA ILE A 70 -1.11 13.14 3.92
C ILE A 70 -0.60 14.33 3.08
N GLY A 71 0.54 14.91 3.43
CA GLY A 71 1.03 16.16 2.82
C GLY A 71 1.47 16.07 1.35
N LYS A 72 1.42 14.86 0.75
CA LYS A 72 1.72 14.63 -0.67
C LYS A 72 0.60 13.90 -1.41
N LEU A 73 -0.63 13.94 -0.88
CA LEU A 73 -1.84 13.43 -1.52
C LEU A 73 -2.13 14.12 -2.87
#